data_AF-A0A9P0LPN4-F1
#
_entry.id   AF-A0A9P0LPN4-F1
#
_cell.length_a   1.000
_cell.length_b   1.000
_cell.length_c   1.000
_cell.angle_alpha   90.00
_cell.angle_beta   90.00
_cell.angle_gamma   90.00
#
_symmetry.space_group_name_H-M   'P 1'
#
loop_
_entity.id
_entity.type
_entity.pdbx_description
1 polymer ?
#
loop_
_entity_poly.entity_id
_entity_poly.type
_entity_poly.pdbx_seq_one_letter_code
_entity_poly.pdbx_strand_id
1 'polypeptide(L)'
;MTGNEAGHGAIVRNRDLIDVWIEAPRGNRKQVVYEKILSLIDITDEPSKHLKIDMMLTMLDGSVVNVLSETNSTMKCIICGATPKDMNTLTGINRPPNVDNYRFGLSTLHCWIRFFECLLHIGYRLPIKSWQVRGPENKAIVEANKKRIEAEFRAKLSLIVDKPKPGYGSSNDGNTARIFFHNPQTSSDITGVDRELIEKFAIILGVLASGCAIDLEKFASLLEEARNLYIIIIIIIIIINGLYFVLK
;
A
#
# COMPACT_ATOMS: atom_id res chain seq x y z
N MET A 1 -8.84 -54.29 17.14
CA MET A 1 -8.11 -53.57 18.19
C MET A 1 -6.96 -52.87 17.50
N THR A 2 -7.25 -51.76 16.84
CA THR A 2 -7.24 -50.34 17.29
C THR A 2 -6.05 -49.70 16.61
N GLY A 3 -6.39 -48.98 15.53
CA GLY A 3 -5.45 -48.31 14.64
C GLY A 3 -4.74 -47.17 15.36
N ASN A 4 -3.53 -46.94 14.88
CA ASN A 4 -2.61 -45.93 15.35
C ASN A 4 -3.04 -44.58 14.76
N GLU A 5 -3.77 -43.77 15.55
CA GLU A 5 -4.06 -42.38 15.19
C GLU A 5 -2.82 -41.53 15.48
N ALA A 6 -2.10 -41.17 14.41
CA ALA A 6 -1.04 -40.19 14.47
C ALA A 6 -1.60 -38.85 14.97
N GLY A 7 -1.01 -38.35 16.07
CA GLY A 7 -1.34 -37.08 16.69
C GLY A 7 -1.30 -35.95 15.68
N HIS A 8 -2.47 -35.46 15.31
CA HIS A 8 -2.62 -34.25 14.54
C HIS A 8 -2.24 -33.08 15.45
N GLY A 9 -1.10 -32.42 15.16
CA GLY A 9 -0.85 -31.08 15.67
C GLY A 9 -2.07 -30.20 15.36
N ALA A 10 -2.52 -29.41 16.33
CA ALA A 10 -3.74 -28.63 16.23
C ALA A 10 -3.67 -27.67 15.04
N ILE A 11 -4.33 -28.03 13.93
CA ILE A 11 -4.52 -27.12 12.80
C ILE A 11 -5.64 -26.16 13.19
N VAL A 12 -5.28 -24.94 13.58
CA VAL A 12 -6.24 -23.85 13.79
C VAL A 12 -6.85 -23.51 12.43
N ARG A 13 -8.13 -23.80 12.25
CA ARG A 13 -8.80 -23.50 10.99
C ARG A 13 -9.18 -22.03 11.01
N ASN A 14 -9.17 -21.40 9.84
CA ASN A 14 -9.53 -19.99 9.67
C ASN A 14 -10.92 -19.66 10.30
N ARG A 15 -11.81 -20.66 10.40
CA ARG A 15 -13.12 -20.58 11.06
C ARG A 15 -13.03 -20.23 12.55
N ASP A 16 -12.06 -20.79 13.27
CA ASP A 16 -11.91 -20.63 14.72
C ASP A 16 -11.45 -19.20 15.08
N LEU A 17 -10.67 -18.56 14.20
CA LEU A 17 -10.25 -17.16 14.35
C LEU A 17 -11.36 -16.17 13.95
N ILE A 18 -12.25 -16.57 13.03
CA ILE A 18 -13.41 -15.77 12.63
C ILE A 18 -14.44 -15.70 13.77
N ASP A 19 -14.67 -16.80 14.49
CA ASP A 19 -15.60 -16.81 15.62
C ASP A 19 -15.10 -15.92 16.77
N VAL A 20 -13.79 -15.99 17.09
CA VAL A 20 -13.13 -15.08 18.04
C VAL A 20 -13.22 -13.62 17.59
N TRP A 21 -13.14 -13.36 16.28
CA TRP A 21 -13.30 -12.02 15.73
C TRP A 21 -14.74 -11.50 15.82
N ILE A 22 -15.74 -12.37 15.59
CA ILE A 22 -17.17 -12.03 15.66
C ILE A 22 -17.56 -11.66 17.10
N GLU A 23 -17.11 -12.44 18.07
CA GLU A 23 -17.44 -12.30 19.49
C GLU A 23 -16.72 -11.12 20.16
N ALA A 24 -15.58 -10.69 19.63
CA ALA A 24 -14.81 -9.62 20.25
C ALA A 24 -15.49 -8.23 20.12
N PRO A 25 -15.30 -7.34 21.12
CA PRO A 25 -15.84 -5.98 21.09
C PRO A 25 -15.35 -5.24 19.84
N ARG A 26 -16.23 -4.51 19.13
CA ARG A 26 -15.93 -3.89 17.82
C ARG A 26 -14.65 -3.04 17.80
N GLY A 27 -14.24 -2.45 18.93
CA GLY A 27 -12.99 -1.70 19.07
C GLY A 27 -11.72 -2.55 19.26
N ASN A 28 -11.84 -3.76 19.80
CA ASN A 28 -10.71 -4.60 20.24
C ASN A 28 -10.58 -5.94 19.50
N ARG A 29 -11.41 -6.19 18.47
CA ARG A 29 -11.44 -7.47 17.73
C ARG A 29 -10.07 -7.97 17.28
N LYS A 30 -9.24 -7.04 16.81
CA LYS A 30 -7.91 -7.36 16.29
C LYS A 30 -6.94 -7.79 17.40
N GLN A 31 -7.05 -7.21 18.59
CA GLN A 31 -6.21 -7.53 19.75
C GLN A 31 -6.59 -8.87 20.37
N VAL A 32 -7.89 -9.18 20.45
CA VAL A 32 -8.37 -10.47 20.98
C VAL A 32 -7.98 -11.64 20.08
N VAL A 33 -8.10 -11.48 18.76
CA VAL A 33 -7.64 -12.50 17.80
C VAL A 33 -6.12 -12.70 17.91
N TYR A 34 -5.37 -11.62 18.17
CA TYR A 34 -3.92 -11.67 18.33
C TYR A 34 -3.47 -12.42 19.59
N GLU A 35 -4.08 -12.12 20.75
CA GLU A 35 -3.82 -12.86 22.00
C GLU A 35 -4.14 -14.35 21.85
N LYS A 36 -5.20 -14.68 21.09
CA LYS A 36 -5.55 -16.07 20.79
C LYS A 36 -4.49 -16.75 19.92
N ILE A 37 -3.99 -16.09 18.88
CA ILE A 37 -2.91 -16.64 18.03
C ILE A 37 -1.66 -16.90 18.88
N LEU A 38 -1.28 -15.98 19.76
CA LEU A 38 -0.14 -16.18 20.66
C LEU A 38 -0.33 -17.37 21.61
N SER A 39 -1.54 -17.60 22.12
CA SER A 39 -1.84 -18.73 23.02
C SER A 39 -1.81 -20.10 22.34
N LEU A 40 -1.80 -20.15 21.01
CA LEU A 40 -1.88 -21.39 20.23
C LEU A 40 -0.50 -21.93 19.80
N ILE A 41 0.59 -21.27 20.24
CA ILE A 41 1.96 -21.54 19.77
C ILE A 41 2.79 -22.32 20.80
N ASP A 42 2.15 -22.98 21.77
CA ASP A 42 2.83 -24.01 22.57
C ASP A 42 2.98 -25.28 21.71
N ILE A 43 4.08 -25.34 20.96
CA ILE A 43 4.55 -26.57 20.34
C ILE A 43 5.16 -27.42 21.46
N THR A 44 4.49 -28.52 21.79
CA THR A 44 5.03 -29.55 22.69
C THR A 44 6.20 -30.24 21.98
N ASP A 45 7.42 -29.99 22.46
CA ASP A 45 8.64 -30.57 21.88
C ASP A 45 8.93 -31.95 22.48
N GLU A 46 9.46 -32.85 21.64
CA GLU A 46 10.20 -34.03 22.10
C GLU A 46 11.47 -33.57 22.86
N PRO A 47 11.99 -34.33 23.83
CA PRO A 47 12.86 -33.79 24.89
C PRO A 47 14.29 -33.40 24.48
N SER A 48 14.63 -33.28 23.20
CA SER A 48 16.04 -33.17 22.77
C SER A 48 16.35 -32.14 21.67
N LYS A 49 15.37 -31.38 21.20
CA LYS A 49 15.61 -30.20 20.34
C LYS A 49 14.82 -29.04 20.94
N HIS A 50 15.36 -27.83 20.86
CA HIS A 50 14.65 -26.62 21.25
C HIS A 50 14.40 -25.81 19.98
N LEU A 51 13.16 -25.77 19.52
CA LEU A 51 12.76 -24.93 18.40
C LEU A 51 12.50 -23.50 18.86
N LYS A 52 13.30 -22.53 18.39
CA LYS A 52 13.00 -21.10 18.57
C LYS A 52 12.18 -20.59 17.38
N ILE A 53 10.97 -20.09 17.65
CA ILE A 53 10.08 -19.51 16.64
C ILE A 53 10.08 -17.99 16.79
N ASP A 54 10.54 -17.29 15.76
CA ASP A 54 10.46 -15.83 15.66
C ASP A 54 9.35 -15.47 14.65
N MET A 55 8.28 -14.82 15.13
CA MET A 55 7.17 -14.37 14.28
C MET A 55 7.22 -12.87 14.02
N MET A 56 6.90 -12.47 12.79
CA MET A 56 6.84 -11.06 12.40
C MET A 56 5.42 -10.68 11.97
N LEU A 57 4.90 -9.60 12.53
CA LEU A 57 3.54 -9.12 12.27
C LEU A 57 3.52 -8.18 11.04
N THR A 58 3.81 -8.72 9.87
CA THR A 58 3.97 -7.94 8.63
C THR A 58 2.75 -7.98 7.70
N MET A 59 1.84 -8.93 7.89
CA MET A 59 0.62 -9.07 7.09
C MET A 59 -0.54 -8.24 7.64
N LEU A 60 -0.30 -6.93 7.77
CA LEU A 60 -1.29 -5.99 8.28
C LEU A 60 -1.70 -4.98 7.22
N ASP A 61 -2.99 -4.64 7.20
CA ASP A 61 -3.46 -3.48 6.45
C ASP A 61 -3.01 -2.20 7.13
N GLY A 62 -2.72 -1.15 6.34
CA GLY A 62 -2.28 0.13 6.88
C GLY A 62 -3.26 0.74 7.90
N SER A 63 -4.56 0.45 7.78
CA SER A 63 -5.57 0.87 8.77
C SER A 63 -5.41 0.17 10.12
N VAL A 64 -4.97 -1.10 10.14
CA VAL A 64 -4.64 -1.85 11.36
C VAL A 64 -3.37 -1.26 11.97
N VAL A 65 -2.35 -1.04 11.14
CA VAL A 65 -1.05 -0.54 11.58
C VAL A 65 -1.21 0.83 12.26
N ASN A 66 -2.03 1.72 11.72
CA ASN A 66 -2.29 3.02 12.34
C ASN A 66 -2.84 2.93 13.77
N VAL A 67 -3.69 1.93 14.04
CA VAL A 67 -4.22 1.70 15.40
C VAL A 67 -3.10 1.18 16.30
N LEU A 68 -2.31 0.23 15.81
CA LEU A 68 -1.20 -0.37 16.57
C LEU A 68 -0.01 0.59 16.80
N SER A 69 0.16 1.59 15.94
CA SER A 69 1.19 2.62 16.05
C SER A 69 0.67 3.90 16.71
N GLU A 70 -0.51 3.87 17.31
CA GLU A 70 -1.18 5.02 17.96
C GLU A 70 -1.24 6.27 17.05
N THR A 71 -1.28 6.03 15.74
CA THR A 71 -1.25 7.07 14.72
C THR A 71 -2.68 7.40 14.31
N ASN A 72 -3.21 8.48 14.87
CA ASN A 72 -4.61 8.90 14.73
C ASN A 72 -5.06 9.28 13.29
N SER A 73 -4.17 9.23 12.29
CA SER A 73 -4.51 9.61 10.92
C SER A 73 -3.92 8.63 9.91
N THR A 74 -4.77 8.18 8.99
CA THR A 74 -4.38 7.35 7.84
C THR A 74 -3.48 8.06 6.83
N MET A 75 -3.31 9.37 6.98
CA MET A 75 -2.48 10.21 6.11
C MET A 75 -1.11 10.51 6.71
N LYS A 76 -0.87 10.15 7.98
CA LYS A 76 0.44 10.32 8.62
C LYS A 76 1.31 9.11 8.33
N CYS A 77 2.60 9.35 8.10
CA CYS A 77 3.56 8.25 7.99
C CYS A 77 3.72 7.57 9.35
N ILE A 78 3.50 6.26 9.39
CA ILE A 78 3.69 5.45 10.61
C ILE A 78 5.16 5.39 11.05
N ILE A 79 6.12 5.53 10.12
CA ILE A 79 7.55 5.45 10.45
C ILE A 79 8.02 6.78 11.04
N CYS A 80 7.82 7.90 10.34
CA CYS A 80 8.45 9.18 10.71
C CYS A 80 7.46 10.25 11.21
N GLY A 81 6.17 9.93 11.31
CA GLY A 81 5.14 10.87 11.76
C GLY A 81 4.87 12.05 10.82
N ALA A 82 5.50 12.09 9.65
CA ALA A 82 5.31 13.17 8.67
C ALA A 82 3.85 13.25 8.22
N THR A 83 3.32 14.47 8.18
CA THR A 83 2.03 14.75 7.55
C THR A 83 2.22 14.99 6.05
N PRO A 84 1.16 14.92 5.23
CA PRO A 84 1.26 15.25 3.81
C PRO A 84 1.85 16.63 3.53
N LYS A 85 1.61 17.60 4.42
CA LYS A 85 2.18 18.94 4.33
C LYS A 85 3.70 18.93 4.51
N ASP A 86 4.18 18.13 5.48
CA ASP A 86 5.61 17.96 5.76
C ASP A 86 6.33 17.21 4.63
N MET A 87 5.66 16.24 4.00
CA MET A 87 6.22 15.44 2.91
C MET A 87 6.53 16.26 1.64
N ASN A 88 5.95 17.45 1.52
CA ASN A 88 6.21 18.35 0.40
C ASN A 88 7.43 19.25 0.62
N THR A 89 8.07 19.23 1.79
CA THR A 89 9.27 20.02 2.07
C THR A 89 10.46 19.10 2.28
N LEU A 90 11.62 19.45 1.69
CA LEU A 90 12.88 18.70 1.87
C LEU A 90 13.25 18.52 3.36
N THR A 91 12.85 19.47 4.21
CA THR A 91 13.08 19.41 5.66
C THR A 91 12.16 18.45 6.40
N GLY A 92 10.92 18.25 5.93
CA GLY A 92 10.00 17.25 6.51
C GLY A 92 10.42 15.82 6.19
N ILE A 93 11.26 15.65 5.17
CA ILE A 93 11.73 14.35 4.69
C ILE A 93 12.74 13.72 5.66
N ASN A 94 13.66 14.53 6.20
CA ASN A 94 14.75 14.08 7.06
C ASN A 94 14.36 13.84 8.54
N ARG A 95 13.07 13.62 8.83
CA ARG A 95 12.62 13.27 10.18
C ARG A 95 13.19 11.91 10.62
N PRO A 96 13.64 11.75 11.88
CA PRO A 96 14.10 10.47 12.37
C PRO A 96 12.96 9.43 12.32
N PRO A 97 13.23 8.19 11.89
CA PRO A 97 12.25 7.13 11.90
C PRO A 97 12.03 6.59 13.32
N ASN A 98 10.81 6.17 13.61
CA ASN A 98 10.51 5.26 14.71
C ASN A 98 10.80 3.82 14.24
N VAL A 99 11.96 3.30 14.66
CA VAL A 99 12.45 1.97 14.26
C VAL A 99 11.57 0.82 14.76
N ASP A 100 10.83 1.02 15.86
CA ASP A 100 9.93 0.00 16.40
C ASP A 100 8.81 -0.33 15.42
N ASN A 101 8.43 0.65 14.58
CA ASN A 101 7.38 0.49 13.59
C ASN A 101 7.81 -0.31 12.36
N TYR A 102 9.10 -0.65 12.21
CA TYR A 102 9.57 -1.55 11.15
C TYR A 102 9.00 -2.96 11.28
N ARG A 103 8.59 -3.37 12.50
CA ARG A 103 7.95 -4.67 12.75
C ARG A 103 6.67 -4.91 11.96
N PHE A 104 6.01 -3.83 11.53
CA PHE A 104 4.76 -3.89 10.77
C PHE A 104 4.98 -4.20 9.29
N GLY A 105 6.23 -4.10 8.81
CA GLY A 105 6.59 -4.38 7.42
C GLY A 105 5.94 -3.44 6.40
N LEU A 106 6.13 -3.79 5.12
CA LEU A 106 5.53 -3.08 4.00
C LEU A 106 4.61 -4.01 3.21
N SER A 107 3.35 -3.63 3.08
CA SER A 107 2.41 -4.37 2.24
C SER A 107 2.61 -4.02 0.77
N THR A 108 3.31 -4.89 0.03
CA THR A 108 3.58 -4.74 -1.41
C THR A 108 2.29 -4.56 -2.21
N LEU A 109 1.23 -5.31 -1.91
CA LEU A 109 -0.09 -5.18 -2.52
C LEU A 109 -0.63 -3.74 -2.41
N HIS A 110 -0.58 -3.16 -1.21
CA HIS A 110 -1.03 -1.80 -1.01
C HIS A 110 -0.12 -0.78 -1.70
N CYS A 111 1.19 -1.03 -1.80
CA CYS A 111 2.09 -0.17 -2.57
C CYS A 111 1.64 -0.06 -4.03
N TRP A 112 1.38 -1.19 -4.69
CA TRP A 112 0.90 -1.21 -6.09
C TRP A 112 -0.36 -0.37 -6.27
N ILE A 113 -1.36 -0.59 -5.40
CA ILE A 113 -2.64 0.13 -5.47
C ILE A 113 -2.46 1.62 -5.20
N ARG A 114 -1.70 2.01 -4.17
CA ARG A 114 -1.52 3.41 -3.78
C ARG A 114 -0.71 4.21 -4.80
N PHE A 115 0.31 3.60 -5.40
CA PHE A 115 1.07 4.23 -6.47
C PHE A 115 0.19 4.47 -7.68
N PHE A 116 -0.61 3.49 -8.08
CA PHE A 116 -1.57 3.61 -9.18
C PHE A 116 -2.62 4.71 -8.92
N GLU A 117 -3.26 4.70 -7.75
CA GLU A 117 -4.25 5.73 -7.36
C GLU A 117 -3.64 7.13 -7.37
N CYS A 118 -2.40 7.27 -6.92
CA CYS A 118 -1.71 8.55 -6.93
C CYS A 118 -1.52 9.08 -8.36
N LEU A 119 -1.00 8.25 -9.27
CA LEU A 119 -0.76 8.65 -10.65
C LEU A 119 -2.06 8.95 -11.41
N LEU A 120 -3.12 8.17 -11.20
CA LEU A 120 -4.45 8.48 -11.75
C LEU A 120 -4.93 9.86 -11.31
N HIS A 121 -4.84 10.11 -10.01
CA HIS A 121 -5.29 11.36 -9.43
C HIS A 121 -4.43 12.56 -9.88
N ILE A 122 -3.14 12.38 -10.12
CA ILE A 122 -2.29 13.38 -10.78
C ILE A 122 -2.82 13.64 -12.19
N GLY A 123 -3.03 12.58 -12.97
CA GLY A 123 -3.57 12.64 -14.33
C GLY A 123 -4.88 13.42 -14.42
N TYR A 124 -5.81 13.21 -13.48
CA TYR A 124 -7.09 13.92 -13.43
C TYR A 124 -6.92 15.44 -13.27
N ARG A 125 -5.90 15.89 -12.53
CA ARG A 125 -5.66 17.30 -12.18
C ARG A 125 -4.67 18.01 -13.10
N LEU A 126 -4.03 17.30 -14.03
CA LEU A 126 -3.10 17.90 -14.99
C LEU A 126 -3.66 19.14 -15.74
N PRO A 127 -4.94 19.20 -16.15
CA PRO A 127 -5.45 20.37 -16.85
C PRO A 127 -5.48 21.65 -16.00
N ILE A 128 -5.76 21.53 -14.70
CA ILE A 128 -5.86 22.67 -13.79
C ILE A 128 -4.55 23.00 -13.08
N LYS A 129 -3.58 22.07 -13.10
CA LYS A 129 -2.26 22.18 -12.42
C LYS A 129 -2.38 22.69 -10.98
N SER A 130 -3.40 22.23 -10.28
CA SER A 130 -3.71 22.68 -8.93
C SER A 130 -4.26 21.53 -8.10
N TRP A 131 -3.81 21.48 -6.85
CA TRP A 131 -4.26 20.50 -5.90
C TRP A 131 -5.72 20.66 -5.54
N GLN A 132 -6.08 21.89 -5.17
CA GLN A 132 -7.38 22.20 -4.62
C GLN A 132 -8.32 22.52 -5.75
N VAL A 133 -9.17 21.55 -6.04
CA VAL A 133 -10.26 21.70 -6.99
C VAL A 133 -11.36 22.56 -6.34
N ARG A 134 -11.15 23.88 -6.33
CA ARG A 134 -12.08 24.89 -5.81
C ARG A 134 -12.89 25.49 -6.95
N GLY A 135 -14.17 25.73 -6.70
CA GLY A 135 -15.10 26.31 -7.67
C GLY A 135 -15.72 25.26 -8.61
N PRO A 136 -16.93 25.54 -9.15
CA PRO A 136 -17.65 24.61 -10.04
C PRO A 136 -16.92 24.40 -11.38
N GLU A 137 -16.21 25.41 -11.88
CA GLU A 137 -15.47 25.36 -13.15
C GLU A 137 -14.33 24.33 -13.10
N ASN A 138 -13.42 24.44 -12.13
CA ASN A 138 -12.32 23.48 -11.96
C ASN A 138 -12.82 22.06 -11.71
N LYS A 139 -13.94 21.91 -10.98
CA LYS A 139 -14.58 20.61 -10.76
C LYS A 139 -15.06 20.00 -12.07
N ALA A 140 -15.69 20.80 -12.95
CA ALA A 140 -16.13 20.34 -14.25
C ALA A 140 -14.96 19.91 -15.15
N ILE A 141 -13.85 20.67 -15.14
CA ILE A 141 -12.64 20.35 -15.91
C ILE A 141 -12.03 19.01 -15.45
N VAL A 142 -11.86 18.84 -14.13
CA VAL A 142 -11.29 17.61 -13.56
C VAL A 142 -12.21 16.42 -13.81
N GLU A 143 -13.52 16.58 -13.66
CA GLU A 143 -14.50 15.51 -13.90
C GLU A 143 -14.54 15.11 -15.39
N ALA A 144 -14.47 16.07 -16.31
CA ALA A 144 -14.40 15.80 -17.74
C ALA A 144 -13.12 15.04 -18.10
N ASN A 145 -11.97 15.45 -17.56
CA ASN A 145 -10.70 14.77 -17.79
C ASN A 145 -10.65 13.37 -17.14
N LYS A 146 -11.24 13.21 -15.95
CA LYS A 146 -11.43 11.90 -15.32
C LYS A 146 -12.23 10.96 -16.22
N LYS A 147 -13.38 11.40 -16.74
CA LYS A 147 -14.21 10.61 -17.67
C LYS A 147 -13.46 10.23 -18.95
N ARG A 148 -12.66 11.15 -19.50
CA ARG A 148 -11.79 10.88 -20.66
C ARG A 148 -10.81 9.75 -20.33
N ILE A 149 -10.09 9.87 -19.21
CA ILE A 149 -9.09 8.89 -18.77
C ILE A 149 -9.74 7.52 -18.53
N GLU A 150 -10.87 7.47 -17.82
CA GLU A 150 -11.64 6.23 -17.59
C GLU A 150 -12.05 5.55 -18.90
N ALA A 151 -12.55 6.32 -19.87
CA ALA A 151 -12.96 5.81 -21.18
C ALA A 151 -11.77 5.27 -21.99
N GLU A 152 -10.65 5.98 -21.99
CA GLU A 152 -9.44 5.55 -22.69
C GLU A 152 -8.81 4.30 -22.08
N PHE A 153 -8.79 4.17 -20.75
CA PHE A 153 -8.35 2.94 -20.09
C PHE A 153 -9.22 1.74 -20.46
N ARG A 154 -10.54 1.94 -20.54
CA ARG A 154 -11.46 0.90 -20.98
C ARG A 154 -11.25 0.53 -22.45
N ALA A 155 -11.02 1.52 -23.32
CA ALA A 155 -10.86 1.28 -24.75
C ALA A 155 -9.51 0.64 -25.11
N LYS A 156 -8.40 1.13 -24.54
CA LYS A 156 -7.03 0.73 -24.90
C LYS A 156 -6.52 -0.48 -24.11
N LEU A 157 -6.92 -0.62 -22.85
CA LEU A 157 -6.40 -1.65 -21.94
C LEU A 157 -7.51 -2.55 -21.36
N SER A 158 -8.77 -2.36 -21.74
CA SER A 158 -9.91 -3.09 -21.17
C SER A 158 -10.03 -2.96 -19.65
N LEU A 159 -9.48 -1.87 -19.08
CA LEU A 159 -9.48 -1.63 -17.64
C LEU A 159 -10.66 -0.77 -17.22
N ILE A 160 -11.33 -1.17 -16.15
CA ILE A 160 -12.30 -0.33 -15.45
C ILE A 160 -11.57 0.29 -14.25
N VAL A 161 -11.41 1.60 -14.24
CA VAL A 161 -10.69 2.32 -13.19
C VAL A 161 -11.62 3.24 -12.42
N ASP A 162 -11.31 3.46 -11.15
CA ASP A 162 -11.95 4.41 -10.24
C ASP A 162 -13.48 4.26 -10.09
N LYS A 163 -13.98 3.02 -10.17
CA LYS A 163 -15.38 2.68 -9.91
C LYS A 163 -15.55 1.93 -8.58
N PRO A 164 -16.51 2.34 -7.72
CA PRO A 164 -16.84 1.58 -6.53
C PRO A 164 -17.45 0.22 -6.92
N LYS A 165 -17.08 -0.84 -6.21
CA LYS A 165 -17.70 -2.16 -6.37
C LYS A 165 -18.77 -2.35 -5.27
N PRO A 166 -19.96 -2.89 -5.59
CA PRO A 166 -20.97 -3.20 -4.59
C PRO A 166 -20.42 -4.17 -3.53
N GLY A 167 -20.68 -3.89 -2.25
CA GLY A 167 -20.22 -4.72 -1.13
C GLY A 167 -18.90 -4.27 -0.52
N TYR A 168 -17.83 -4.12 -1.31
CA TYR A 168 -16.54 -3.60 -0.83
C TYR A 168 -15.55 -3.29 -1.97
N GLY A 169 -14.64 -2.34 -1.71
CA GLY A 169 -13.50 -2.04 -2.57
C GLY A 169 -13.81 -1.16 -3.77
N SER A 170 -12.82 -1.04 -4.65
CA SER A 170 -12.94 -0.32 -5.93
C SER A 170 -12.40 -1.19 -7.06
N SER A 171 -12.57 -0.72 -8.28
CA SER A 171 -11.94 -1.30 -9.46
C SER A 171 -10.42 -1.05 -9.52
N ASN A 172 -9.87 -0.26 -8.59
CA ASN A 172 -8.44 -0.05 -8.41
C ASN A 172 -7.84 -1.16 -7.53
N ASP A 173 -8.01 -2.41 -7.95
CA ASP A 173 -7.39 -3.54 -7.28
C ASP A 173 -5.95 -3.77 -7.77
N GLY A 174 -5.27 -4.73 -7.15
CA GLY A 174 -3.89 -5.06 -7.49
C GLY A 174 -3.72 -5.57 -8.92
N ASN A 175 -4.76 -6.10 -9.56
CA ASN A 175 -4.66 -6.52 -10.97
C ASN A 175 -4.65 -5.30 -11.88
N THR A 176 -5.59 -4.37 -11.68
CA THR A 176 -5.65 -3.10 -12.41
C THR A 176 -4.33 -2.33 -12.27
N ALA A 177 -3.80 -2.22 -11.05
CA ALA A 177 -2.53 -1.54 -10.81
C ALA A 177 -1.36 -2.19 -11.57
N ARG A 178 -1.24 -3.52 -11.55
CA ARG A 178 -0.16 -4.21 -12.28
C ARG A 178 -0.25 -4.00 -13.79
N ILE A 179 -1.44 -4.07 -14.37
CA ILE A 179 -1.63 -3.83 -15.81
C ILE A 179 -1.23 -2.40 -16.18
N PHE A 180 -1.59 -1.41 -15.36
CA PHE A 180 -1.19 -0.02 -15.55
C PHE A 180 0.34 0.13 -15.63
N PHE A 181 1.07 -0.43 -14.67
CA PHE A 181 2.53 -0.31 -14.60
C PHE A 181 3.28 -1.20 -15.60
N HIS A 182 2.65 -2.28 -16.10
CA HIS A 182 3.23 -3.12 -17.15
C HIS A 182 3.20 -2.44 -18.53
N ASN A 183 2.35 -1.42 -18.70
CA ASN A 183 2.18 -0.70 -19.97
C ASN A 183 2.51 0.80 -19.81
N PRO A 184 3.76 1.17 -19.46
CA PRO A 184 4.12 2.53 -19.07
C PRO A 184 3.84 3.56 -20.19
N GLN A 185 4.11 3.22 -21.44
CA GLN A 185 3.82 4.10 -22.58
C GLN A 185 2.32 4.39 -22.71
N THR A 186 1.49 3.35 -22.81
CA THR A 186 0.03 3.50 -22.93
C THR A 186 -0.56 4.23 -21.73
N SER A 187 -0.08 3.93 -20.52
CA SER A 187 -0.50 4.60 -19.29
C SER A 187 -0.11 6.08 -19.27
N SER A 188 1.08 6.42 -19.75
CA SER A 188 1.54 7.80 -19.94
C SER A 188 0.65 8.54 -20.94
N ASP A 189 0.40 7.95 -22.11
CA ASP A 189 -0.42 8.55 -23.17
C ASP A 189 -1.86 8.84 -22.71
N ILE A 190 -2.44 7.93 -21.91
CA ILE A 190 -3.80 8.09 -21.37
C ILE A 190 -3.83 9.18 -20.30
N THR A 191 -2.95 9.06 -19.30
CA THR A 191 -2.99 9.90 -18.10
C THR A 191 -2.37 11.28 -18.30
N GLY A 192 -1.44 11.42 -19.24
CA GLY A 192 -0.58 12.59 -19.42
C GLY A 192 0.57 12.68 -18.40
N VAL A 193 0.75 11.66 -17.56
CA VAL A 193 1.87 11.60 -16.62
C VAL A 193 3.14 11.17 -17.33
N ASP A 194 4.28 11.72 -16.93
CA ASP A 194 5.59 11.37 -17.48
C ASP A 194 5.86 9.85 -17.48
N ARG A 195 6.30 9.33 -18.63
CA ARG A 195 6.56 7.90 -18.83
C ARG A 195 7.69 7.41 -17.94
N GLU A 196 8.77 8.18 -17.81
CA GLU A 196 9.94 7.78 -17.03
C GLU A 196 9.57 7.60 -15.55
N LEU A 197 8.73 8.48 -15.01
CA LEU A 197 8.18 8.32 -13.66
C LEU A 197 7.41 7.00 -13.50
N ILE A 198 6.54 6.65 -14.46
CA ILE A 198 5.75 5.41 -14.42
C ILE A 198 6.69 4.19 -14.49
N GLU A 199 7.71 4.22 -15.34
CA GLU A 199 8.72 3.16 -15.47
C GLU A 199 9.51 2.95 -14.19
N LYS A 200 10.02 4.03 -13.58
CA LYS A 200 10.75 3.92 -12.30
C LYS A 200 9.85 3.37 -11.20
N PHE A 201 8.60 3.81 -11.11
CA PHE A 201 7.65 3.26 -10.15
C PHE A 201 7.37 1.76 -10.39
N ALA A 202 7.24 1.33 -11.65
CA ALA A 202 7.09 -0.08 -11.99
C ALA A 202 8.29 -0.91 -11.52
N ILE A 203 9.53 -0.41 -11.73
CA ILE A 203 10.76 -1.08 -11.27
C ILE A 203 10.78 -1.16 -9.74
N ILE A 204 10.53 -0.06 -9.04
CA ILE A 204 10.52 -0.01 -7.57
C ILE A 204 9.53 -1.04 -7.01
N LEU A 205 8.30 -1.05 -7.53
CA LEU A 205 7.26 -1.98 -7.08
C LEU A 205 7.59 -3.44 -7.42
N GLY A 206 8.25 -3.68 -8.56
CA GLY A 206 8.76 -4.99 -8.96
C GLY A 206 9.85 -5.50 -8.02
N VAL A 207 10.82 -4.64 -7.66
CA VAL A 207 11.89 -4.96 -6.71
C VAL A 207 11.30 -5.30 -5.34
N LEU A 208 10.37 -4.50 -4.83
CA LEU A 208 9.69 -4.75 -3.56
C LEU A 208 8.89 -6.06 -3.55
N ALA A 209 8.31 -6.44 -4.70
CA ALA A 209 7.53 -7.66 -4.84
C ALA A 209 8.35 -8.89 -5.24
N SER A 210 9.66 -8.74 -5.50
CA SER A 210 10.51 -9.81 -6.05
C SER A 210 10.77 -10.96 -5.06
N GLY A 211 10.74 -10.68 -3.76
CA GLY A 211 11.19 -11.62 -2.73
C GLY A 211 12.70 -11.87 -2.71
N CYS A 212 13.47 -11.16 -3.53
CA CYS A 212 14.92 -11.27 -3.63
C CYS A 212 15.63 -10.32 -2.66
N ALA A 213 16.91 -10.60 -2.37
CA ALA A 213 17.77 -9.64 -1.70
C ALA A 213 17.93 -8.37 -2.56
N ILE A 214 17.84 -7.21 -1.93
CA ILE A 214 17.89 -5.90 -2.60
C ILE A 214 19.26 -5.27 -2.36
N ASP A 215 19.90 -4.83 -3.43
CA ASP A 215 21.08 -3.96 -3.38
C ASP A 215 20.63 -2.57 -2.92
N LEU A 216 20.94 -2.24 -1.66
CA LEU A 216 20.45 -1.03 -1.01
C LEU A 216 20.99 0.25 -1.66
N GLU A 217 22.22 0.26 -2.16
CA GLU A 217 22.83 1.43 -2.78
C GLU A 217 22.15 1.76 -4.11
N LYS A 218 21.99 0.74 -4.97
CA LYS A 218 21.29 0.92 -6.26
C LYS A 218 19.82 1.25 -6.07
N PHE A 219 19.18 0.60 -5.11
CA PHE A 219 17.79 0.87 -4.80
C PHE A 219 17.60 2.29 -4.27
N ALA A 220 18.47 2.77 -3.38
CA ALA A 220 18.44 4.16 -2.89
C ALA A 220 18.60 5.18 -4.03
N SER A 221 19.55 4.95 -4.95
CA SER A 221 19.71 5.81 -6.15
C SER A 221 18.45 5.86 -7.00
N LEU A 222 17.82 4.70 -7.24
CA LEU A 222 16.58 4.61 -8.01
C LEU A 222 15.43 5.37 -7.33
N LEU A 223 15.30 5.27 -6.00
CA LEU A 223 14.31 6.00 -5.22
C LEU A 223 14.53 7.51 -5.30
N GLU A 224 15.79 7.95 -5.23
CA GLU A 224 16.15 9.37 -5.35
C GLU A 224 15.81 9.94 -6.73
N GLU A 225 16.15 9.24 -7.80
CA GLU A 225 15.78 9.64 -9.17
C GLU A 225 14.26 9.73 -9.34
N ALA A 226 13.53 8.69 -8.91
CA ALA A 226 12.07 8.67 -8.98
C ALA A 226 11.44 9.79 -8.15
N ARG A 227 12.00 10.08 -6.98
CA ARG A 227 11.59 11.19 -6.12
C ARG A 227 11.80 12.54 -6.80
N ASN A 228 12.93 12.75 -7.45
CA ASN A 228 13.23 14.03 -8.12
C ASN A 228 12.26 14.28 -9.28
N LEU A 229 11.96 13.27 -10.10
CA LEU A 229 10.93 13.35 -11.15
C LEU A 229 9.53 13.63 -10.56
N TYR A 230 9.18 12.92 -9.48
CA TYR A 230 7.91 13.08 -8.80
C TYR A 230 7.75 14.48 -8.20
N ILE A 231 8.78 15.02 -7.55
CA ILE A 231 8.77 16.37 -6.98
C ILE A 231 8.63 17.43 -8.07
N ILE A 232 9.29 17.27 -9.23
CA ILE A 232 9.12 18.20 -10.36
C ILE A 232 7.66 18.24 -10.82
N ILE A 233 7.01 17.08 -10.95
CA ILE A 233 5.59 16.97 -11.33
C ILE A 233 4.67 17.50 -10.23
N ILE A 234 5.01 17.26 -8.96
CA ILE A 234 4.23 17.72 -7.80
C ILE A 234 4.39 19.21 -7.56
N ILE A 235 5.55 19.83 -7.74
CA ILE A 235 5.71 21.29 -7.58
C ILE A 235 4.77 22.04 -8.56
N ILE A 236 4.44 21.43 -9.69
CA ILE A 236 3.50 21.97 -10.68
C ILE A 236 2.03 21.75 -10.28
N ILE A 237 1.69 20.81 -9.38
CA ILE A 237 0.31 20.36 -9.15
C ILE A 237 -0.09 20.34 -7.66
N ILE A 238 0.75 19.77 -6.77
CA ILE A 238 0.61 19.51 -5.32
C ILE A 238 -0.75 18.83 -4.96
N ILE A 239 -1.09 18.35 -3.78
CA ILE A 239 -0.56 17.31 -2.88
C ILE A 239 -1.23 15.96 -3.24
N ILE A 240 -0.51 14.83 -3.35
CA ILE A 240 -1.15 13.52 -3.16
C ILE A 240 -0.36 12.62 -2.21
N ASN A 241 -1.15 12.09 -1.28
CA ASN A 241 -0.85 11.21 -0.17
C ASN A 241 -0.51 9.79 -0.63
N GLY A 242 0.45 9.16 0.06
CA GLY A 242 0.56 7.70 0.14
C GLY A 242 1.84 7.09 -0.40
N LEU A 243 2.62 7.80 -1.23
CA LEU A 243 3.87 7.24 -1.80
C LEU A 243 5.08 7.27 -0.86
N TYR A 244 4.98 7.99 0.25
CA TYR A 244 6.13 8.39 1.03
C TYR A 244 6.81 7.24 1.79
N PHE A 245 6.11 6.13 2.03
CA PHE A 245 6.72 4.97 2.71
C PHE A 245 7.87 4.36 1.89
N VAL A 246 7.76 4.39 0.56
CA VAL A 246 8.69 3.67 -0.33
C VAL A 246 9.86 4.55 -0.78
N LEU A 247 9.65 5.87 -0.89
CA LEU A 247 10.65 6.80 -1.44
C LEU A 247 11.59 7.40 -0.38
N LYS A 248 11.57 6.89 0.86
CA LYS A 248 12.42 7.33 1.96
C LYS A 248 13.42 6.25 2.35
#